data_AF-C3YJ20-F1
#
_entry.id   AF-C3YJ20-F1
#
_cell.length_a   1.000
_cell.length_b   1.000
_cell.length_c   1.000
_cell.angle_alpha   90.00
_cell.angle_beta   90.00
_cell.angle_gamma   90.00
#
_symmetry.space_group_name_H-M   'P 1'
#
loop_
_entity.id
_entity.type
_entity.pdbx_description
1 polymer ?
#
loop_
_entity_poly.entity_id
_entity_poly.type
_entity_poly.pdbx_seq_one_letter_code
_entity_poly.pdbx_strand_id
1 'polypeptide(L)'
;MEFPGLVAPYCLLRLGPILLDPCLSHTTVDEPRRSVNYPLSPGETGLCDSDLRRGWYKFDSLAGGQMPTSCVPRYSCGTPGPVWMNGTHPDEPGVVADATACAHVGRNCCQFPSAMRVKNCGDFFVYYLTRTPGCGMAYCAGRFCFVYLL
;
A
#
# COMPACT_ATOMS: atom_id res chain seq x y z
N MET A 1 1.38 49.67 -30.09
CA MET A 1 2.15 49.38 -28.87
C MET A 1 1.13 49.29 -27.73
N GLU A 2 0.47 48.13 -27.54
CA GLU A 2 0.87 46.99 -26.66
C GLU A 2 0.70 47.32 -25.16
N PHE A 3 0.05 46.60 -24.22
CA PHE A 3 -0.92 45.48 -24.10
C PHE A 3 -1.65 45.72 -22.73
N PRO A 4 -2.90 45.25 -22.52
CA PRO A 4 -3.57 45.32 -21.22
C PRO A 4 -3.11 44.16 -20.31
N GLY A 5 -2.50 44.47 -19.17
CA GLY A 5 -2.02 43.48 -18.19
C GLY A 5 -3.12 43.05 -17.22
N LEU A 6 -3.43 41.76 -17.23
CA LEU A 6 -4.29 41.04 -16.29
C LEU A 6 -3.75 41.13 -14.86
N VAL A 7 -4.49 41.76 -13.95
CA VAL A 7 -4.29 41.59 -12.51
C VAL A 7 -5.26 40.49 -12.06
N ALA A 8 -4.80 39.24 -12.06
CA ALA A 8 -5.55 38.14 -11.46
C ALA A 8 -5.68 38.39 -9.95
N PRO A 9 -6.87 38.24 -9.36
CA PRO A 9 -7.04 38.42 -7.93
C PRO A 9 -6.26 37.31 -7.24
N TYR A 10 -5.47 37.69 -6.24
CA TYR A 10 -4.71 36.80 -5.38
C TYR A 10 -5.57 35.61 -4.93
N CYS A 11 -5.36 34.45 -5.57
CA CYS A 11 -5.87 33.20 -5.06
C CYS A 11 -5.03 32.90 -3.81
N LEU A 12 -5.57 33.25 -2.65
CA LEU A 12 -4.95 33.03 -1.35
C LEU A 12 -4.79 31.52 -1.11
N LEU A 13 -3.65 30.97 -1.53
CA LEU A 13 -3.21 29.63 -1.14
C LEU A 13 -2.98 29.66 0.37
N ARG A 14 -3.90 29.05 1.13
CA ARG A 14 -3.70 28.77 2.55
C ARG A 14 -2.44 27.89 2.68
N LEU A 15 -1.31 28.51 3.02
CA LEU A 15 -0.12 27.80 3.50
C LEU A 15 -0.44 27.26 4.89
N GLY A 16 -1.16 26.14 4.93
CA GLY A 16 -1.06 25.22 6.07
C GLY A 16 0.38 24.71 6.19
N PRO A 17 0.74 24.02 7.29
CA PRO A 17 2.01 23.30 7.34
C PRO A 17 2.14 22.50 6.05
N ILE A 18 3.33 22.44 5.44
CA ILE A 18 3.59 21.68 4.22
C ILE A 18 3.23 20.22 4.52
N LEU A 19 1.96 19.87 4.36
CA LEU A 19 1.46 18.52 4.50
C LEU A 19 1.85 17.89 3.18
N LEU A 20 3.08 17.39 3.15
CA LEU A 20 3.71 16.87 1.96
C LEU A 20 2.77 15.80 1.40
N ASP A 21 2.26 16.05 0.19
CA ASP A 21 1.29 15.15 -0.43
C ASP A 21 1.98 13.79 -0.60
N PRO A 22 1.42 12.69 -0.06
CA PRO A 22 2.05 11.39 -0.18
C PRO A 22 2.11 10.87 -1.62
N CYS A 23 1.34 11.44 -2.55
CA CYS A 23 1.50 11.18 -3.97
C CYS A 23 2.81 11.75 -4.53
N LEU A 24 3.35 12.79 -3.91
CA LEU A 24 4.63 13.42 -4.28
C LEU A 24 5.80 12.93 -3.42
N SER A 25 5.56 12.52 -2.17
CA SER A 25 6.59 12.00 -1.28
C SER A 25 6.13 10.77 -0.52
N HIS A 26 6.67 9.63 -0.94
CA HIS A 26 6.42 8.32 -0.36
C HIS A 26 7.70 7.49 -0.48
N THR A 27 7.74 6.37 0.24
CA THR A 27 8.76 5.34 0.05
C THR A 27 8.29 4.31 -0.96
N THR A 28 9.05 4.09 -2.02
CA THR A 28 8.77 3.03 -2.99
C THR A 28 9.28 1.70 -2.47
N VAL A 29 8.46 0.66 -2.61
CA VAL A 29 8.80 -0.73 -2.30
C VAL A 29 8.75 -1.54 -3.58
N ASP A 30 9.92 -1.81 -4.14
CA ASP A 30 10.11 -2.73 -5.26
C ASP A 30 10.64 -4.06 -4.71
N GLU A 31 9.72 -4.96 -4.37
CA GLU A 31 10.02 -6.29 -3.86
C GLU A 31 9.04 -7.30 -4.47
N PRO A 32 9.42 -7.99 -5.56
CA PRO A 32 8.55 -8.92 -6.28
C PRO A 32 8.01 -10.07 -5.42
N ARG A 33 8.73 -10.45 -4.35
CA ARG A 33 8.29 -11.50 -3.43
C ARG A 33 7.00 -11.14 -2.68
N ARG A 34 6.64 -9.85 -2.62
CA ARG A 34 5.38 -9.38 -2.00
C ARG A 34 4.13 -9.74 -2.80
N SER A 35 4.28 -10.28 -4.01
CA SER A 35 3.17 -10.78 -4.83
C SER A 35 2.28 -11.74 -4.07
N VAL A 36 0.95 -11.59 -4.17
CA VAL A 36 0.01 -12.60 -3.66
C VAL A 36 0.21 -13.99 -4.27
N ASN A 37 0.84 -14.07 -5.45
CA ASN A 37 1.14 -15.33 -6.14
C ASN A 37 2.54 -15.88 -5.80
N TYR A 38 3.33 -15.19 -4.96
CA TYR A 38 4.65 -15.67 -4.57
C TYR A 38 4.55 -16.59 -3.33
N PRO A 39 4.81 -17.91 -3.47
CA PRO A 39 4.85 -18.81 -2.33
C PRO A 39 6.18 -18.68 -1.58
N LEU A 40 6.13 -18.65 -0.25
CA LEU A 40 7.32 -18.81 0.59
C LEU A 40 7.74 -20.28 0.62
N SER A 41 8.92 -20.57 0.08
CA SER A 41 9.43 -21.94 -0.01
C SER A 41 10.05 -22.40 1.33
N PRO A 42 10.04 -23.72 1.63
CA PRO A 42 10.76 -24.25 2.79
C PRO A 42 12.25 -23.88 2.75
N GLY A 43 12.78 -23.33 3.85
CA GLY A 43 14.18 -22.89 3.95
C GLY A 43 14.46 -21.50 3.37
N GLU A 44 13.48 -20.87 2.71
CA GLU A 44 13.60 -19.49 2.24
C GLU A 44 13.44 -18.50 3.39
N THR A 45 14.25 -17.44 3.41
CA THR A 45 14.12 -16.38 4.43
C THR A 45 12.91 -15.51 4.11
N GLY A 46 11.86 -15.62 4.92
CA GLY A 46 10.63 -14.86 4.75
C GLY A 46 10.84 -13.34 4.90
N LEU A 47 10.05 -12.56 4.16
CA LEU A 47 9.95 -11.12 4.32
C LEU A 47 9.42 -10.76 5.71
N CYS A 48 9.90 -9.62 6.21
CA CYS A 48 9.72 -9.19 7.58
C CYS A 48 9.58 -7.67 7.65
N ASP A 49 8.40 -7.20 8.06
CA ASP A 49 8.09 -5.76 8.19
C ASP A 49 8.04 -5.28 9.65
N SER A 50 8.68 -6.01 10.58
CA SER A 50 8.73 -5.62 12.00
C SER A 50 9.55 -4.35 12.25
N ASP A 51 10.45 -4.02 11.32
CA ASP A 51 11.29 -2.81 11.32
C ASP A 51 10.78 -1.74 10.34
N LEU A 52 9.64 -1.96 9.69
CA LEU A 52 9.04 -1.00 8.78
C LEU A 52 8.69 0.29 9.53
N ARG A 53 9.23 1.42 9.06
CA ARG A 53 8.95 2.73 9.66
C ARG A 53 7.53 3.15 9.31
N ARG A 54 6.84 3.84 10.23
CA ARG A 54 5.52 4.38 9.92
C ARG A 54 5.64 5.45 8.83
N GLY A 55 4.85 5.34 7.77
CA GLY A 55 4.95 6.27 6.64
C GLY A 55 4.05 5.89 5.47
N TRP A 56 4.13 6.68 4.40
CA TRP A 56 3.44 6.43 3.14
C TRP A 56 4.31 5.61 2.20
N TYR A 57 3.76 4.52 1.68
CA TYR A 57 4.45 3.57 0.83
C TYR A 57 3.71 3.36 -0.49
N LYS A 58 4.47 3.32 -1.60
CA LYS A 58 3.99 2.89 -2.91
C LYS A 58 4.59 1.52 -3.18
N PHE A 59 3.76 0.51 -3.44
CA PHE A 59 4.26 -0.75 -4.00
C PHE A 59 4.47 -0.56 -5.49
N ASP A 60 5.66 -0.90 -5.98
CA ASP A 60 6.02 -0.72 -7.38
C ASP A 60 6.87 -1.91 -7.81
N SER A 61 6.19 -3.00 -8.15
CA SER A 61 6.84 -4.23 -8.59
C SER A 61 6.05 -4.83 -9.75
N LEU A 62 6.66 -5.79 -10.44
CA LEU A 62 6.01 -6.55 -11.53
C LEU A 62 4.75 -7.30 -11.07
N ALA A 63 4.59 -7.54 -9.77
CA ALA A 63 3.40 -8.16 -9.21
C ALA A 63 2.16 -7.24 -9.21
N GLY A 64 2.36 -5.94 -9.44
CA GLY A 64 1.36 -4.89 -9.31
C GLY A 64 1.58 -4.02 -8.08
N GLY A 65 0.96 -2.84 -8.08
CA GLY A 65 1.16 -1.81 -7.05
C GLY A 65 0.08 -1.70 -5.98
N GLN A 66 -0.90 -2.61 -5.97
CA GLN A 66 -2.04 -2.54 -5.06
C GLN A 66 -1.97 -3.61 -3.98
N MET A 67 -2.26 -3.24 -2.73
CA MET A 67 -2.48 -4.23 -1.67
C MET A 67 -3.77 -5.02 -1.94
N PRO A 68 -3.78 -6.35 -1.73
CA PRO A 68 -5.00 -7.15 -1.87
C PRO A 68 -6.05 -6.76 -0.83
N THR A 69 -7.32 -6.72 -1.25
CA THR A 69 -8.48 -6.38 -0.40
C THR A 69 -9.21 -7.57 0.20
N SER A 70 -8.70 -8.77 -0.06
CA SER A 70 -9.25 -10.03 0.45
C SER A 70 -8.16 -10.86 1.12
N CYS A 71 -8.60 -11.82 1.94
CA CYS A 71 -7.69 -12.68 2.68
C CYS A 71 -6.73 -13.44 1.75
N VAL A 72 -5.44 -13.28 2.00
CA VAL A 72 -4.38 -13.98 1.27
C VAL A 72 -4.01 -15.26 2.04
N PRO A 73 -3.86 -16.42 1.38
CA PRO A 73 -3.44 -17.66 2.03
C PRO A 73 -2.10 -17.53 2.77
N ARG A 74 -1.94 -18.25 3.88
CA ARG A 74 -0.66 -18.31 4.62
C ARG A 74 0.47 -18.78 3.71
N TYR A 75 1.69 -18.32 4.00
CA TYR A 75 2.89 -18.59 3.20
C TYR A 75 2.86 -18.01 1.78
N SER A 76 2.03 -17.00 1.53
CA SER A 76 2.07 -16.18 0.32
C SER A 76 2.79 -14.85 0.58
N CYS A 77 3.05 -14.06 -0.47
CA CYS A 77 3.75 -12.78 -0.38
C CYS A 77 5.14 -12.91 0.25
N GLY A 78 5.79 -14.07 0.05
CA GLY A 78 7.13 -14.34 0.55
C GLY A 78 7.24 -14.30 2.08
N THR A 79 6.14 -14.48 2.82
CA THR A 79 6.12 -14.40 4.29
C THR A 79 5.17 -15.44 4.89
N PRO A 80 5.41 -15.95 6.11
CA PRO A 80 4.47 -16.88 6.77
C PRO A 80 3.09 -16.26 7.01
N GLY A 81 3.07 -14.99 7.44
CA GLY A 81 1.86 -14.24 7.80
C GLY A 81 1.59 -13.06 6.88
N PRO A 82 0.99 -13.27 5.70
CA PRO A 82 0.71 -12.18 4.76
C PRO A 82 -0.24 -11.15 5.36
N VAL A 83 0.08 -9.88 5.13
CA VAL A 83 -0.74 -8.74 5.56
C VAL A 83 -1.47 -8.15 4.36
N TRP A 84 -2.80 -8.15 4.44
CA TRP A 84 -3.71 -7.66 3.41
C TRP A 84 -4.55 -6.49 3.96
N MET A 85 -5.21 -5.74 3.07
CA MET A 85 -6.02 -4.58 3.44
C MET A 85 -7.49 -4.98 3.56
N ASN A 86 -8.07 -4.93 4.75
CA ASN A 86 -9.51 -5.01 4.94
C ASN A 86 -10.13 -3.63 4.74
N GLY A 87 -10.71 -3.42 3.56
CA GLY A 87 -11.25 -2.15 3.07
C GLY A 87 -11.30 -2.15 1.54
N THR A 88 -11.60 -1.00 0.96
CA THR A 88 -11.58 -0.79 -0.49
C THR A 88 -10.62 0.32 -0.86
N HIS A 89 -10.07 0.24 -2.07
CA HIS A 89 -9.32 1.36 -2.64
C HIS A 89 -10.31 2.47 -3.03
N PRO A 90 -10.03 3.75 -2.71
CA PRO A 90 -10.87 4.86 -3.12
C PRO A 90 -10.83 5.05 -4.64
N ASP A 91 -11.98 5.25 -5.27
CA ASP A 91 -12.10 5.38 -6.74
C ASP A 91 -11.63 6.76 -7.22
N GLU A 92 -11.87 7.80 -6.44
CA GLU A 92 -11.54 9.19 -6.81
C GLU A 92 -10.09 9.55 -6.46
N PRO A 93 -9.31 10.08 -7.42
CA PRO A 93 -7.97 10.60 -7.13
C PRO A 93 -7.98 11.71 -6.08
N GLY A 94 -6.98 11.71 -5.20
CA GLY A 94 -6.85 12.65 -4.09
C GLY A 94 -7.55 12.20 -2.80
N VAL A 95 -8.48 11.25 -2.88
CA VAL A 95 -9.22 10.76 -1.70
C VAL A 95 -8.36 9.81 -0.87
N VAL A 96 -8.38 10.04 0.45
CA VAL A 96 -7.81 9.16 1.47
C VAL A 96 -8.94 8.38 2.13
N ALA A 97 -8.81 7.06 2.20
CA ALA A 97 -9.73 6.18 2.92
C ALA A 97 -9.01 5.50 4.09
N ASP A 98 -9.70 5.40 5.21
CA ASP A 98 -9.29 4.57 6.34
C ASP A 98 -9.55 3.10 6.02
N ALA A 99 -8.61 2.24 6.40
CA ALA A 99 -8.72 0.79 6.23
C ALA A 99 -8.02 0.06 7.39
N THR A 100 -8.13 -1.26 7.42
CA THR A 100 -7.46 -2.08 8.43
C THR A 100 -6.47 -3.04 7.77
N ALA A 101 -5.21 -3.00 8.15
CA ALA A 101 -4.24 -4.02 7.78
C ALA A 101 -4.45 -5.27 8.64
N CYS A 102 -4.63 -6.42 7.99
CA CYS A 102 -4.95 -7.69 8.61
C CYS A 102 -3.87 -8.73 8.31
N ALA A 103 -3.26 -9.29 9.35
CA ALA A 103 -2.30 -10.39 9.21
C ALA A 103 -2.99 -11.76 9.31
N HIS A 104 -2.76 -12.63 8.33
CA HIS A 104 -3.23 -14.01 8.33
C HIS A 104 -2.13 -14.94 8.85
N VAL A 105 -2.11 -15.22 10.16
CA VAL A 105 -1.04 -16.02 10.81
C VAL A 105 -1.58 -17.35 11.35
N GLY A 106 -2.85 -17.37 11.78
CA GLY A 106 -3.51 -18.53 12.37
C GLY A 106 -4.67 -19.03 11.52
N ARG A 107 -5.78 -19.36 12.20
CA ARG A 107 -7.05 -19.75 11.55
C ARG A 107 -7.88 -18.55 11.09
N ASN A 108 -7.73 -17.42 11.76
CA ASN A 108 -8.41 -16.18 11.40
C ASN A 108 -7.56 -15.43 10.36
N CYS A 109 -8.20 -15.03 9.26
CA CYS A 109 -7.62 -14.18 8.23
C CYS A 109 -7.17 -12.80 8.73
N CYS A 110 -7.69 -12.32 9.86
CA CYS A 110 -7.32 -11.06 10.48
C CYS A 110 -7.03 -11.25 11.98
N GLN A 111 -5.86 -11.79 12.31
CA GLN A 111 -5.48 -12.03 13.72
C GLN A 111 -4.87 -10.79 14.39
N PHE A 112 -4.14 -9.98 13.63
CA PHE A 112 -3.50 -8.75 14.11
C PHE A 112 -3.97 -7.54 13.30
N PRO A 113 -5.20 -7.03 13.55
CA PRO A 113 -5.69 -5.83 12.89
C PRO A 113 -4.87 -4.62 13.32
N SER A 114 -4.54 -3.75 12.36
CA SER A 114 -3.89 -2.47 12.61
C SER A 114 -4.47 -1.39 11.70
N ALA A 115 -4.64 -0.18 12.22
CA ALA A 115 -5.17 0.92 11.43
C ALA A 115 -4.17 1.30 10.32
N MET A 116 -4.69 1.49 9.12
CA MET A 116 -3.93 1.97 7.96
C MET A 116 -4.77 2.95 7.15
N ARG A 117 -4.15 3.62 6.19
CA ARG A 117 -4.86 4.48 5.23
C ARG A 117 -4.39 4.18 3.83
N VAL A 118 -5.22 4.45 2.85
CA VAL A 118 -4.89 4.38 1.43
C VAL A 118 -5.31 5.67 0.75
N LYS A 119 -4.45 6.22 -0.12
CA LYS A 119 -4.78 7.36 -0.98
C LYS A 119 -4.68 6.95 -2.44
N ASN A 120 -5.66 7.35 -3.24
CA ASN A 120 -5.60 7.24 -4.70
C ASN A 120 -4.83 8.45 -5.26
N CYS A 121 -3.77 8.23 -6.01
CA CYS A 121 -2.96 9.28 -6.65
C CYS A 121 -3.27 9.45 -8.15
N GLY A 122 -4.32 8.83 -8.65
CA GLY A 122 -4.65 8.72 -10.08
C GLY A 122 -4.10 7.41 -10.65
N ASP A 123 -2.78 7.35 -10.82
CA ASP A 123 -2.12 6.22 -11.51
C ASP A 123 -1.71 5.08 -10.58
N PHE A 124 -1.60 5.37 -9.28
CA PHE A 124 -1.16 4.42 -8.26
C PHE A 124 -1.80 4.74 -6.91
N PHE A 125 -1.62 3.81 -5.97
CA PHE A 125 -2.04 3.98 -4.59
C PHE A 125 -0.83 4.11 -3.67
N VAL A 126 -0.98 4.92 -2.65
CA VAL A 126 -0.04 4.99 -1.53
C VAL A 126 -0.75 4.55 -0.26
N TYR A 127 -0.03 3.80 0.57
CA TYR A 127 -0.54 3.20 1.78
C TYR A 127 0.20 3.75 2.99
N TYR A 128 -0.55 4.26 3.97
CA TYR A 128 0.02 4.67 5.25
C TYR A 128 0.15 3.43 6.14
N LEU A 129 1.36 2.89 6.23
CA LEU A 129 1.66 1.63 6.88
C LEU A 129 2.38 1.84 8.21
N THR A 130 2.37 0.81 9.05
CA THR A 130 3.09 0.76 10.33
C THR A 130 3.83 -0.56 10.45
N ARG A 131 4.82 -0.66 11.33
CA ARG A 131 5.48 -1.94 11.60
C ARG A 131 4.49 -3.05 11.95
N THR A 132 4.78 -4.26 11.49
CA THR A 132 4.04 -5.45 11.93
C THR A 132 4.41 -5.83 13.38
N PRO A 133 3.55 -6.56 14.10
CA PRO A 133 3.82 -6.93 15.50
C PRO A 133 5.04 -7.84 15.72
N GLY A 134 5.54 -8.48 14.67
CA GLY A 134 6.64 -9.43 14.76
C GLY A 134 7.18 -9.84 13.40
N CYS A 135 8.37 -10.45 13.41
CA CYS A 135 9.00 -10.95 12.19
C CYS A 135 8.28 -12.23 11.72
N GLY A 136 8.13 -12.39 10.41
CA GLY A 136 7.24 -13.41 9.81
C GLY A 136 5.89 -12.87 9.35
N MET A 137 5.72 -11.54 9.32
CA MET A 137 4.61 -10.87 8.66
C MET A 137 5.15 -9.77 7.75
N ALA A 138 4.57 -9.69 6.55
CA ALA A 138 4.90 -8.66 5.57
C ALA A 138 3.66 -8.25 4.76
N TYR A 139 3.62 -6.99 4.35
CA TYR A 139 2.59 -6.43 3.50
C TYR A 139 2.66 -7.00 2.08
N CYS A 140 1.53 -7.56 1.64
CA CYS A 140 1.34 -8.06 0.29
C CYS A 140 1.12 -6.91 -0.69
N ALA A 141 1.53 -7.14 -1.94
CA ALA A 141 1.22 -6.32 -3.09
C ALA A 141 0.82 -7.20 -4.27
N GLY A 142 0.14 -6.60 -5.24
CA GLY A 142 -0.32 -7.28 -6.42
C GLY A 142 -1.72 -7.88 -6.30
N ARG A 143 -2.24 -8.28 -7.44
CA ARG A 143 -3.57 -8.90 -7.57
C ARG A 143 -3.42 -10.40 -7.75
N PHE A 144 -4.45 -11.14 -7.35
CA PHE A 144 -4.56 -12.55 -7.72
C PHE A 144 -4.57 -12.61 -9.24
N CYS A 145 -3.51 -13.18 -9.82
CA CYS A 145 -3.49 -13.38 -11.25
C CYS A 145 -4.31 -14.65 -11.47
N PHE A 146 -5.58 -14.48 -11.82
CA PHE A 146 -6.30 -15.56 -12.46
C PHE A 146 -5.68 -15.70 -13.83
N VAL A 147 -4.67 -16.56 -13.93
CA VAL A 147 -4.19 -17.00 -15.24
C VAL A 147 -5.34 -17.80 -15.82
N TYR A 148 -6.20 -17.15 -16.61
CA TYR A 148 -7.04 -17.88 -17.54
C TYR A 148 -6.07 -18.57 -18.50
N LEU A 149 -5.80 -19.86 -18.25
CA LEU A 149 -5.28 -20.75 -19.26
C LEU A 149 -6.28 -20.73 -20.40
N LEU A 150 -5.96 -20.01 -21.47
CA LEU A 150 -6.52 -20.27 -22.80
C LEU A 150 -5.75 -21.43 -23.44
#